data_AF-A0A3D2N4L1-F1
#
_entry.id   AF-A0A3D2N4L1-F1
#
_cell.length_a   1.000
_cell.length_b   1.000
_cell.length_c   1.000
_cell.angle_alpha   90.00
_cell.angle_beta   90.00
_cell.angle_gamma   90.00
#
_symmetry.space_group_name_H-M   'P 1'
#
loop_
_entity.id
_entity.type
_entity.pdbx_description
1 polymer ?
#
loop_
_entity_poly.entity_id
_entity_poly.type
_entity_poly.pdbx_seq_one_letter_code
_entity_poly.pdbx_strand_id
1 'polypeptide(L)'
;MKFYLLSDNIDTLMGMRLAGIEGKVVHTPEEVSKALDEAMELEDVGIVLMTELALKQCTEKVMDYKLNRTVPLIVEIPDRHATANISDTISKYLAEAVGIKL
;
A
#
# COMPACT_ATOMS: atom_id res chain seq x y z
N MET A 1 17.33 -6.10 1.50
CA MET A 1 16.04 -5.49 1.83
C MET A 1 15.40 -5.04 0.53
N LYS A 2 14.25 -5.63 0.19
CA LYS A 2 13.55 -5.40 -1.09
C LYS A 2 12.24 -4.65 -0.89
N PHE A 3 11.74 -4.10 -1.99
CA PHE A 3 10.38 -3.59 -2.11
C PHE A 3 9.48 -4.66 -2.70
N TYR A 4 8.21 -4.68 -2.29
CA TYR A 4 7.17 -5.51 -2.90
C TYR A 4 5.93 -4.67 -3.18
N LEU A 5 5.32 -4.81 -4.35
CA LEU A 5 4.17 -4.03 -4.77
C LEU A 5 2.87 -4.83 -4.71
N LEU A 6 1.84 -4.27 -4.08
CA LEU A 6 0.44 -4.66 -4.26
C LEU A 6 -0.27 -3.55 -5.01
N SER A 7 -0.73 -3.86 -6.23
CA SER A 7 -1.37 -2.86 -7.09
C SER A 7 -2.67 -3.39 -7.66
N ASP A 8 -3.64 -2.52 -7.88
CA ASP A 8 -4.86 -2.82 -8.63
C ASP A 8 -4.69 -2.67 -10.14
N ASN A 9 -3.48 -2.29 -10.59
CA ASN A 9 -3.19 -1.92 -11.97
C ASN A 9 -1.97 -2.69 -12.52
N ILE A 10 -2.19 -3.36 -13.66
CA ILE A 10 -1.15 -4.14 -14.34
C ILE A 10 -0.03 -3.24 -14.85
N ASP A 11 -0.34 -2.06 -15.38
CA ASP A 11 0.64 -1.14 -15.96
C ASP A 11 1.60 -0.62 -14.89
N THR A 12 1.08 -0.31 -13.70
CA THR A 12 1.87 0.10 -12.53
C THR A 12 2.82 -1.01 -12.10
N LEU A 13 2.34 -2.27 -12.04
CA LEU A 13 3.22 -3.42 -11.75
C LEU A 13 4.29 -3.61 -12.83
N MET A 14 3.93 -3.51 -14.11
CA MET A 14 4.91 -3.62 -15.20
C MET A 14 5.99 -2.54 -15.09
N GLY A 15 5.62 -1.28 -14.81
CA GLY A 15 6.56 -0.19 -14.61
C GLY A 15 7.49 -0.42 -13.43
N MET A 16 6.96 -0.87 -12.29
CA MET A 16 7.76 -1.15 -11.09
C MET A 16 8.71 -2.33 -11.27
N ARG A 17 8.34 -3.34 -12.06
CA ARG A 17 9.25 -4.46 -12.40
C ARG A 17 10.48 -4.00 -13.18
N LEU A 18 10.38 -2.96 -14.00
CA LEU A 18 11.55 -2.38 -14.68
C LEU A 18 12.57 -1.79 -13.69
N ALA A 19 12.12 -1.37 -12.51
CA ALA A 19 12.96 -0.91 -11.42
C ALA A 19 13.39 -2.03 -10.45
N GLY A 20 13.09 -3.30 -10.79
CA GLY A 20 13.42 -4.46 -9.96
C GLY A 20 12.50 -4.67 -8.75
N ILE A 21 11.32 -4.04 -8.75
CA ILE A 21 10.30 -4.22 -7.71
C ILE A 21 9.30 -5.26 -8.20
N GLU A 22 9.30 -6.42 -7.54
CA GLU A 22 8.31 -7.46 -7.78
C GLU A 22 7.00 -7.16 -7.04
N GLY A 23 5.93 -7.81 -7.46
CA GLY A 23 4.63 -7.56 -6.88
C GLY A 23 3.51 -8.41 -7.48
N LYS A 24 2.30 -8.13 -7.02
CA LYS A 24 1.07 -8.83 -7.37
C LYS A 24 -0.05 -7.84 -7.68
N VAL A 25 -0.81 -8.17 -8.72
CA VAL A 25 -2.04 -7.43 -9.04
C VAL A 25 -3.19 -8.01 -8.23
N VAL A 26 -4.00 -7.16 -7.61
CA VAL A 26 -5.11 -7.51 -6.71
C VAL A 26 -6.33 -6.67 -7.04
N HIS A 27 -7.53 -7.26 -7.04
CA HIS A 27 -8.74 -6.55 -7.44
C HIS A 27 -9.85 -6.57 -6.39
N THR A 28 -9.91 -7.63 -5.58
CA THR A 28 -10.96 -7.80 -4.56
C THR A 28 -10.43 -7.68 -3.14
N PRO A 29 -11.27 -7.30 -2.15
CA PRO A 29 -10.81 -7.16 -0.76
C PRO A 29 -10.19 -8.43 -0.19
N GLU A 30 -10.72 -9.59 -0.57
CA GLU A 30 -10.20 -10.90 -0.15
C GLU A 30 -8.80 -11.17 -0.75
N GLU A 31 -8.63 -10.87 -2.04
CA GLU A 31 -7.34 -10.99 -2.72
C GLU A 31 -6.29 -10.04 -2.13
N VAL A 32 -6.68 -8.79 -1.88
CA VAL A 32 -5.80 -7.79 -1.26
C VAL A 32 -5.39 -8.26 0.13
N SER A 33 -6.35 -8.67 0.95
CA SER A 33 -6.11 -9.13 2.33
C SER A 33 -5.16 -10.32 2.37
N LYS A 34 -5.35 -11.30 1.47
CA LYS A 34 -4.49 -12.48 1.36
C LYS A 34 -3.09 -12.12 0.84
N ALA A 35 -3.01 -11.28 -0.19
CA ALA A 35 -1.73 -10.85 -0.74
C ALA A 35 -0.93 -10.00 0.25
N LEU A 36 -1.62 -9.23 1.09
CA LEU A 36 -1.00 -8.50 2.19
C LEU A 36 -0.44 -9.48 3.24
N ASP A 37 -1.19 -10.51 3.66
CA ASP A 37 -0.66 -11.54 4.55
C ASP A 37 0.61 -12.19 3.98
N GLU A 38 0.54 -12.62 2.72
CA GLU A 38 1.67 -13.22 2.02
C GLU A 38 2.88 -12.27 2.00
N ALA A 39 2.67 -10.98 1.71
CA ALA A 39 3.74 -9.99 1.65
C ALA A 39 4.34 -9.66 3.01
N MET A 40 3.54 -9.70 4.09
CA MET A 40 3.99 -9.41 5.46
C MET A 40 4.85 -10.54 6.06
N GLU A 41 4.82 -11.74 5.48
CA GLU A 41 5.62 -12.89 5.91
C GLU A 41 6.91 -13.07 5.07
N LEU A 42 7.15 -12.21 4.08
CA LEU A 42 8.38 -12.25 3.27
C LEU A 42 9.56 -11.67 4.04
N GLU A 43 10.48 -12.52 4.50
CA GLU A 43 11.65 -12.11 5.30
C GLU A 43 12.63 -11.17 4.59
N ASP A 44 12.67 -11.18 3.25
CA ASP A 44 13.57 -10.34 2.44
C ASP A 44 12.96 -8.98 2.04
N VAL A 45 11.65 -8.80 2.27
CA VAL A 45 10.91 -7.56 2.00
C VAL A 45 10.97 -6.66 3.21
N GLY A 46 11.41 -5.42 3.00
CA GLY A 46 11.39 -4.40 4.06
C GLY A 46 10.26 -3.40 3.90
N ILE A 47 9.73 -3.23 2.68
CA ILE A 47 8.69 -2.25 2.36
C ILE A 47 7.69 -2.87 1.40
N VAL A 48 6.41 -2.82 1.76
CA VAL A 48 5.26 -3.14 0.91
C VAL A 48 4.66 -1.84 0.39
N LEU A 49 4.74 -1.63 -0.92
CA LEU A 49 4.09 -0.54 -1.61
C LEU A 49 2.65 -0.95 -1.94
N MET A 50 1.68 -0.11 -1.65
CA MET A 50 0.28 -0.36 -1.99
C MET A 50 -0.30 0.83 -2.75
N THR A 51 -1.03 0.57 -3.84
CA THR A 51 -1.82 1.63 -4.47
C THR A 51 -2.97 2.07 -3.55
N GLU A 52 -3.39 3.34 -3.67
CA GLU A 52 -4.49 3.90 -2.88
C GLU A 52 -5.77 3.04 -2.94
N LEU A 53 -6.12 2.53 -4.12
CA LEU A 53 -7.31 1.70 -4.31
C LEU A 53 -7.16 0.33 -3.64
N ALA A 54 -6.01 -0.33 -3.75
CA ALA A 54 -5.76 -1.58 -3.05
C ALA A 54 -5.81 -1.39 -1.53
N LEU A 55 -5.18 -0.34 -1.00
CA LEU A 55 -5.16 -0.04 0.44
C LEU A 55 -6.57 0.18 0.99
N LYS A 56 -7.42 0.94 0.30
CA LYS A 56 -8.81 1.23 0.70
C LYS A 56 -9.66 -0.03 0.84
N GLN A 57 -9.32 -1.12 0.16
CA GLN A 57 -10.06 -2.38 0.26
C GLN A 57 -9.77 -3.16 1.56
N CYS A 58 -8.70 -2.83 2.29
CA CYS A 58 -8.31 -3.52 3.52
C CYS A 58 -7.75 -2.58 4.60
N THR A 59 -8.30 -1.37 4.71
CA THR A 59 -7.80 -0.29 5.58
C THR A 59 -7.59 -0.73 7.03
N GLU A 60 -8.56 -1.44 7.62
CA GLU A 60 -8.47 -1.90 9.02
C GLU A 60 -7.25 -2.78 9.26
N LYS A 61 -7.00 -3.72 8.35
CA LYS A 61 -5.88 -4.66 8.43
C LYS A 61 -4.53 -3.98 8.19
N VAL A 62 -4.48 -3.06 7.24
CA VAL A 62 -3.28 -2.23 7.00
C VAL A 62 -2.95 -1.40 8.24
N MET A 63 -3.97 -0.84 8.91
CA MET A 63 -3.77 -0.05 10.12
C MET A 63 -3.28 -0.92 11.27
N ASP A 64 -3.87 -2.11 11.46
CA ASP A 64 -3.40 -3.09 12.45
C ASP A 64 -1.93 -3.45 12.24
N TYR A 65 -1.52 -3.75 11.00
CA TYR A 65 -0.12 -4.05 10.71
C TYR A 65 0.82 -2.87 10.92
N LYS A 66 0.42 -1.65 10.53
CA LYS A 66 1.20 -0.44 10.78
C LYS A 66 1.40 -0.16 12.27
N LEU A 67 0.45 -0.57 13.12
CA LEU A 67 0.50 -0.38 14.58
C LEU A 67 1.29 -1.49 15.28
N ASN A 68 1.12 -2.74 14.85
CA ASN A 68 1.57 -3.91 15.59
C ASN A 68 2.83 -4.58 15.01
N ARG A 69 3.26 -4.23 13.80
CA ARG A 69 4.47 -4.79 13.17
C ARG A 69 5.47 -3.69 12.83
N THR A 70 6.75 -3.97 13.07
CA THR A 70 7.86 -3.07 12.74
C THR A 70 8.36 -3.24 11.31
N VAL A 71 8.25 -4.45 10.74
CA VAL A 71 8.61 -4.79 9.36
C VAL A 71 7.66 -5.86 8.79
N PRO A 72 7.41 -5.87 7.46
CA PRO A 72 7.75 -4.80 6.51
C PRO A 72 6.87 -3.54 6.67
N LEU A 73 7.40 -2.38 6.29
CA LEU A 73 6.69 -1.10 6.33
C LEU A 73 5.67 -1.01 5.18
N ILE A 74 4.44 -0.60 5.47
CA ILE A 74 3.42 -0.41 4.45
C ILE A 74 3.38 1.06 4.01
N VAL A 75 3.63 1.33 2.74
CA VAL A 75 3.65 2.67 2.15
C VAL A 75 2.61 2.77 1.05
N GLU A 76 1.77 3.81 1.12
CA GLU A 76 0.80 4.12 0.08
C GLU A 76 1.48 4.88 -1.06
N ILE A 77 1.19 4.46 -2.30
CA ILE A 77 1.64 5.12 -3.52
C ILE A 77 0.43 5.44 -4.41
N PRO A 78 0.49 6.53 -5.20
CA PRO A 78 -0.55 6.81 -6.17
C PRO A 78 -0.46 5.83 -7.36
N ASP A 79 -1.60 5.53 -7.99
CA ASP A 79 -1.65 4.74 -9.24
C ASP A 79 -1.38 5.62 -10.49
N ARG A 80 -1.22 5.04 -11.68
CA ARG A 80 -0.89 5.74 -12.94
C ARG A 80 -1.85 6.88 -13.33
N HIS A 81 -3.04 6.93 -12.74
CA HIS A 81 -4.05 7.96 -12.95
C HIS A 81 -3.99 9.11 -11.93
N ALA A 82 -2.92 9.20 -11.14
CA ALA A 82 -2.76 10.16 -10.06
C ALA A 82 -3.16 11.58 -10.44
N THR A 83 -4.35 12.01 -10.03
CA THR A 83 -4.66 13.43 -9.87
C THR A 83 -3.92 13.86 -8.60
N ALA A 84 -2.80 14.57 -8.79
CA ALA A 84 -1.88 14.95 -7.74
C ALA A 84 -2.50 15.93 -6.71
N ASN A 85 -3.23 15.41 -5.72
CA ASN A 85 -3.62 16.17 -4.52
C ASN A 85 -2.98 15.55 -3.26
N ILE A 86 -1.66 15.40 -3.27
CA ILE A 86 -0.86 14.89 -2.14
C ILE A 86 -1.16 15.66 -0.84
N SER A 87 -1.49 16.95 -0.95
CA SER A 87 -1.86 17.81 0.19
C SER A 87 -3.11 17.30 0.91
N ASP A 88 -4.08 16.75 0.18
CA ASP A 88 -5.33 16.26 0.77
C ASP A 88 -5.08 14.96 1.57
N THR A 89 -4.17 14.10 1.10
CA THR A 89 -3.83 12.84 1.77
C THR A 89 -3.21 13.08 3.15
N ILE A 90 -2.26 14.01 3.26
CA ILE A 90 -1.61 14.34 4.54
C ILE A 90 -2.63 14.93 5.52
N SER A 91 -3.43 15.90 5.06
CA SER A 91 -4.47 16.54 5.87
C SER A 91 -5.51 15.54 6.35
N LYS A 92 -5.95 14.61 5.48
CA LYS A 92 -6.91 13.56 5.83
C LYS A 92 -6.34 12.60 6.88
N TYR A 93 -5.08 12.18 6.73
CA TYR A 93 -4.43 11.29 7.70
C TYR A 93 -4.30 11.95 9.09
N LEU A 94 -3.91 13.24 9.12
CA LEU A 94 -3.86 14.03 10.36
C LEU A 94 -5.26 14.17 11.00
N ALA A 95 -6.28 14.41 10.19
CA ALA A 95 -7.66 14.52 10.65
C ALA A 95 -8.21 13.21 11.22
N GLU A 96 -7.95 12.07 10.57
CA GLU A 96 -8.40 10.75 11.03
C GLU A 96 -7.65 10.29 12.29
N ALA A 97 -6.34 10.59 12.40
CA ALA A 97 -5.54 10.16 13.54
C ALA A 97 -5.70 11.04 14.80
N VAL A 98 -5.91 12.35 14.63
CA VAL A 98 -5.87 13.33 15.74
C VAL A 98 -7.20 14.08 15.90
N GLY A 99 -8.12 14.01 14.94
CA GLY A 99 -9.41 14.70 14.98
C GLY A 99 -9.37 16.19 14.60
N ILE A 100 -8.27 16.66 14.01
CA ILE A 100 -8.08 18.06 13.61
C ILE A 100 -8.53 18.25 12.16
N LYS A 101 -9.54 19.08 11.92
CA LYS A 101 -9.89 19.54 10.55
C LYS A 101 -9.03 20.76 10.22
N LEU A 102 -8.22 20.68 9.17
CA LEU A 102 -7.51 21.81 8.58
C LEU A 102 -8.31 22.38 7.40
#